data_AF-A0A2J4PRG4-F1
#
_entry.id   AF-A0A2J4PRG4-F1
#
_cell.length_a   1.000
_cell.length_b   1.000
_cell.length_c   1.000
_cell.angle_alpha   90.00
_cell.angle_beta   90.00
_cell.angle_gamma   90.00
#
_symmetry.space_group_name_H-M   'P 1'
#
loop_
_entity.id
_entity.type
_entity.pdbx_description
1 polymer ?
#
loop_
_entity_poly.entity_id
_entity_poly.type
_entity_poly.pdbx_seq_one_letter_code
_entity_poly.pdbx_strand_id
1 'polypeptide(L)'
;MTVSVLALVAVVGLWIGNVKVRGVGFGIGGVLFGGIIVGHFVDQAGITLSSPMLHFIQEFGLILFVYTIGIQVGPGFFASLRVSGLRLNLFAILIVILGGLVTAVLHKLFDIPLPVVLGIFSGAVTNTPALGAGQQILRDLGVPLDTVDQMGMSYAMAYPFGICGILLTMWLVRLFFRINVEKEAQQFDEISGNGHAHLQTINVRVENPNLNNMAIQDVPMLNSDKLICSRLKREEMLMVPAPNTLIQLGDLLHLVGRPEDLHNAQLVIGKEVSTSLSTRGTDLKVERVVVTNEKVLGKRIRDLHFKQRYDVVISRLNRAGVELVASSHASLQFGDILNLVGRPEAIDAVAAELGNAQQKLQQVQMLPVFIGIGLGVLLGSIPLFIPGFPAALKLGLAGGPLIMALILGRIGSIGKLYW
;
A
#
# COMPACT_ATOMS: atom_id res chain seq x y z
N MET A 1 -0.63 20.09 -32.65
CA MET A 1 0.76 19.61 -32.81
C MET A 1 1.35 19.10 -31.52
N THR A 2 1.57 19.93 -30.49
CA THR A 2 2.20 19.50 -29.23
C THR A 2 1.49 18.32 -28.53
N VAL A 3 0.14 18.27 -28.49
CA VAL A 3 -0.59 17.11 -27.94
C VAL A 3 -0.30 15.82 -28.72
N SER A 4 -0.26 15.92 -30.06
CA SER A 4 0.04 14.79 -30.94
C SER A 4 1.46 14.26 -30.72
N VAL A 5 2.43 15.16 -30.51
CA VAL A 5 3.81 14.81 -30.19
C VAL A 5 3.88 14.12 -28.82
N LEU A 6 3.18 14.61 -27.81
CA LEU A 6 3.14 13.98 -26.49
C LEU A 6 2.45 12.60 -26.52
N ALA A 7 1.41 12.43 -27.33
CA ALA A 7 0.81 11.12 -27.57
C ALA A 7 1.81 10.16 -28.24
N LEU A 8 2.59 10.65 -29.22
CA LEU A 8 3.65 9.85 -29.85
C LEU A 8 4.74 9.46 -28.84
N VAL A 9 5.18 10.40 -27.98
CA VAL A 9 6.10 10.12 -26.87
C VAL A 9 5.55 9.00 -25.98
N ALA A 10 4.27 9.04 -25.60
CA ALA A 10 3.65 8.02 -24.78
C ALA A 10 3.60 6.66 -25.49
N VAL A 11 3.23 6.61 -26.78
CA VAL A 11 3.18 5.38 -27.56
C VAL A 11 4.56 4.75 -27.69
N VAL A 12 5.55 5.51 -28.15
CA VAL A 12 6.94 5.02 -28.31
C VAL A 12 7.52 4.62 -26.97
N GLY A 13 7.29 5.43 -25.94
CA GLY A 13 7.79 5.22 -24.59
C GLY A 13 7.24 3.96 -23.92
N LEU A 14 5.92 3.76 -23.97
CA LEU A 14 5.27 2.55 -23.45
C LEU A 14 5.64 1.30 -24.26
N TRP A 15 5.83 1.45 -25.58
CA TRP A 15 6.30 0.36 -26.43
C TRP A 15 7.72 -0.08 -26.03
N ILE A 16 8.67 0.85 -25.89
CA ILE A 16 10.02 0.58 -25.38
C ILE A 16 9.96 -0.03 -23.97
N GLY A 17 9.09 0.49 -23.10
CA GLY A 17 8.90 0.00 -21.74
C GLY A 17 8.48 -1.46 -21.64
N ASN A 18 7.69 -1.94 -22.60
CA ASN A 18 7.21 -3.32 -22.66
C ASN A 18 8.24 -4.30 -23.26
N VAL A 19 9.32 -3.81 -23.88
CA VAL A 19 10.39 -4.68 -24.39
C VAL A 19 11.13 -5.31 -23.21
N LYS A 20 11.15 -6.65 -23.17
CA LYS A 20 11.83 -7.44 -22.15
C LYS A 20 13.09 -8.07 -22.74
N VAL A 21 14.23 -7.84 -22.11
CA VAL A 21 15.50 -8.49 -22.45
C VAL A 21 15.89 -9.42 -21.31
N ARG A 22 16.00 -10.73 -21.58
CA ARG A 22 16.36 -11.75 -20.57
C ARG A 22 15.50 -11.70 -19.30
N GLY A 23 14.20 -11.42 -19.44
CA GLY A 23 13.25 -11.36 -18.34
C GLY A 23 13.19 -10.02 -17.60
N VAL A 24 14.10 -9.08 -17.88
CA VAL A 24 14.08 -7.72 -17.31
C VAL A 24 13.50 -6.75 -18.34
N GLY A 25 12.45 -6.01 -17.96
CA GLY A 25 11.83 -4.97 -18.79
C GLY A 25 12.18 -3.56 -18.30
N PHE A 26 12.18 -2.58 -19.20
CA PHE A 26 12.41 -1.17 -18.85
C PHE A 26 11.22 -0.55 -18.09
N GLY A 27 10.02 -1.12 -18.21
CA GLY A 27 8.82 -0.68 -17.52
C GLY A 27 8.46 0.76 -17.86
N ILE A 28 7.93 1.49 -16.87
CA ILE A 28 7.53 2.91 -17.03
C ILE A 28 8.74 3.80 -17.40
N GLY A 29 9.97 3.37 -17.06
CA GLY A 29 11.20 4.06 -17.46
C GLY A 29 11.38 4.19 -18.99
N GLY A 30 10.72 3.32 -19.78
CA GLY A 30 10.66 3.44 -21.24
C GLY A 30 10.10 4.78 -21.74
N VAL A 31 9.21 5.41 -20.97
CA VAL A 31 8.60 6.71 -21.33
C VAL A 31 9.65 7.82 -21.40
N LEU A 32 10.67 7.80 -20.54
CA LEU A 32 11.77 8.76 -20.60
C LEU A 32 12.56 8.60 -21.90
N PHE A 33 12.94 7.37 -22.25
CA PHE A 33 13.67 7.09 -23.50
C PHE A 33 12.83 7.46 -24.73
N GLY A 34 11.52 7.17 -24.70
CA GLY A 34 10.59 7.66 -25.71
C GLY A 34 10.58 9.18 -25.84
N GLY A 35 10.59 9.89 -24.70
CA GLY A 35 10.68 11.36 -24.64
C GLY A 35 11.96 11.90 -25.25
N ILE A 36 13.12 11.30 -24.94
CA ILE A 36 14.42 11.69 -25.50
C ILE A 36 14.46 11.46 -27.01
N ILE A 37 14.03 10.27 -27.48
CA ILE A 37 14.05 9.91 -28.89
C ILE A 37 13.13 10.83 -29.70
N VAL A 38 11.86 10.94 -29.30
CA VAL A 38 10.90 11.78 -30.02
C VAL A 38 11.30 13.25 -29.91
N GLY A 39 11.77 13.71 -28.74
CA GLY A 39 12.28 15.06 -28.55
C GLY A 39 13.41 15.42 -29.53
N HIS A 40 14.38 14.51 -29.72
CA HIS A 40 15.47 14.70 -30.68
C HIS A 40 14.98 14.89 -32.12
N PHE A 41 14.04 14.06 -32.57
CA PHE A 41 13.49 14.17 -33.93
C PHE A 41 12.58 15.39 -34.12
N VAL A 42 11.84 15.79 -33.07
CA VAL A 42 10.99 16.99 -33.08
C VAL A 42 11.83 18.26 -33.17
N ASP A 43 12.95 18.30 -32.45
CA ASP A 43 13.93 19.40 -32.51
C ASP A 43 14.58 19.48 -33.90
N GLN A 44 15.04 18.34 -34.45
CA GLN A 44 15.58 18.27 -35.81
C GLN A 44 14.58 18.71 -36.89
N ALA A 45 13.30 18.41 -36.69
CA ALA A 45 12.23 18.81 -37.61
C ALA A 45 11.81 20.29 -37.44
N GLY A 46 12.38 21.02 -36.47
CA GLY A 46 12.05 22.42 -36.20
C GLY A 46 10.62 22.63 -35.69
N ILE A 47 9.99 21.60 -35.11
CA ILE A 47 8.61 21.69 -34.63
C ILE A 47 8.60 22.41 -33.28
N THR A 48 8.03 23.61 -33.23
CA THR A 48 7.91 24.36 -31.99
C THR A 48 6.79 23.80 -31.11
N LEU A 49 7.13 23.42 -29.88
CA LEU A 49 6.19 22.95 -28.88
C LEU A 49 5.72 24.12 -28.00
N SER A 50 4.49 23.99 -27.47
CA SER A 50 3.92 25.00 -26.58
C SER A 50 4.48 24.81 -25.17
N SER A 51 5.37 25.71 -24.74
CA SER A 51 5.95 25.71 -23.39
C SER A 51 4.87 25.74 -22.28
N PRO A 52 3.80 26.57 -22.35
CA PRO A 52 2.72 26.53 -21.37
C PRO A 52 2.03 25.16 -21.24
N MET A 53 1.89 24.43 -22.35
CA MET A 53 1.25 23.12 -22.32
C MET A 53 2.18 22.01 -21.80
N LEU A 54 3.47 22.05 -22.15
CA LEU A 54 4.47 21.16 -21.55
C LEU A 54 4.50 21.34 -20.04
N HIS A 55 4.52 22.60 -19.60
CA HIS A 55 4.47 22.96 -18.20
C HIS A 55 3.22 22.42 -17.49
N PHE A 56 2.03 22.66 -18.05
CA PHE A 56 0.79 22.15 -17.47
C PHE A 56 0.79 20.62 -17.35
N ILE A 57 1.22 19.91 -18.40
CA ILE A 57 1.23 18.44 -18.41
C ILE A 57 2.26 17.90 -17.41
N GLN A 58 3.41 18.57 -17.27
CA GLN A 58 4.42 18.20 -16.29
C GLN A 58 3.89 18.35 -14.85
N GLU A 59 3.34 19.53 -14.51
CA GLU A 59 2.80 19.79 -13.16
C GLU A 59 1.60 18.90 -12.84
N PHE A 60 0.67 18.76 -13.78
CA PHE A 60 -0.51 17.92 -13.60
C PHE A 60 -0.12 16.44 -13.46
N GLY A 61 0.80 15.96 -14.29
CA GLY A 61 1.35 14.61 -14.20
C GLY A 61 2.07 14.37 -12.87
N LEU A 62 2.85 15.35 -12.39
CA LEU A 62 3.53 15.27 -11.10
C LEU A 62 2.54 15.23 -9.93
N ILE A 63 1.50 16.06 -9.95
CA ILE A 63 0.44 16.06 -8.94
C ILE A 63 -0.23 14.69 -8.88
N LEU A 64 -0.64 14.12 -10.03
CA LEU A 64 -1.26 12.80 -10.09
C LEU A 64 -0.31 11.71 -9.57
N PHE A 65 0.96 11.76 -9.96
CA PHE A 65 1.98 10.80 -9.52
C PHE A 65 2.18 10.85 -8.00
N VAL A 66 2.38 12.03 -7.44
CA VAL A 66 2.65 12.20 -6.01
C VAL A 66 1.40 11.91 -5.16
N TYR A 67 0.22 12.31 -5.63
CA TYR A 67 -1.04 12.04 -4.95
C TYR A 67 -1.38 10.55 -4.90
N THR A 68 -1.20 9.83 -6.01
CA THR A 68 -1.44 8.38 -6.07
C THR A 68 -0.49 7.60 -5.14
N ILE A 69 0.79 7.96 -5.11
CA ILE A 69 1.76 7.41 -4.15
C ILE A 69 1.30 7.71 -2.71
N GLY A 70 0.91 8.96 -2.42
CA GLY A 70 0.48 9.38 -1.08
C GLY A 70 -0.73 8.60 -0.55
N ILE A 71 -1.74 8.33 -1.39
CA ILE A 71 -2.88 7.49 -1.02
C ILE A 71 -2.42 6.06 -0.74
N GLN A 72 -1.61 5.50 -1.65
CA GLN A 72 -1.18 4.11 -1.57
C GLN A 72 -0.36 3.84 -0.29
N VAL A 73 0.48 4.79 0.12
CA VAL A 73 1.32 4.65 1.32
C VAL A 73 0.65 5.16 2.60
N GLY A 74 -0.43 5.95 2.52
CA GLY A 74 -1.10 6.59 3.65
C GLY A 74 -1.46 5.66 4.83
N PRO A 75 -2.12 4.51 4.60
CA PRO A 75 -2.48 3.56 5.66
C PRO A 75 -1.27 3.01 6.42
N GLY A 76 -0.16 2.73 5.73
CA GLY A 76 1.05 2.15 6.30
C GLY A 76 2.04 3.17 6.87
N PHE A 77 2.03 4.39 6.36
CA PHE A 77 3.00 5.44 6.70
C PHE A 77 3.00 5.78 8.19
N PHE A 78 1.82 6.04 8.78
CA PHE A 78 1.75 6.42 10.20
C PHE A 78 1.99 5.24 11.15
N ALA A 79 1.64 4.02 10.73
CA ALA A 79 1.92 2.81 11.51
C ALA A 79 3.43 2.50 11.54
N SER A 80 4.12 2.67 10.40
CA SER A 80 5.56 2.43 10.30
C SER A 80 6.38 3.45 11.10
N LEU A 81 5.92 4.71 11.20
CA LEU A 81 6.51 5.73 12.09
C LEU A 81 6.65 5.26 13.54
N ARG A 82 5.73 4.42 14.04
CA ARG A 82 5.65 4.02 15.46
C ARG A 82 6.49 2.79 15.83
N VAL A 83 6.62 1.80 14.93
CA VAL A 83 7.13 0.46 15.30
C VAL A 83 8.58 0.19 14.83
N SER A 84 9.09 0.93 13.85
CA SER A 84 10.54 0.95 13.50
C SER A 84 10.95 2.28 12.86
N GLY A 85 10.05 3.27 12.90
CA GLY A 85 10.13 4.47 12.08
C GLY A 85 11.27 5.40 12.46
N LEU A 86 11.67 5.49 13.74
CA LEU A 86 12.72 6.44 14.12
C LEU A 86 14.05 6.13 13.44
N ARG A 87 14.45 4.85 13.37
CA ARG A 87 15.72 4.45 12.73
C ARG A 87 15.66 4.64 11.21
N LEU A 88 14.56 4.21 10.58
CA LEU A 88 14.37 4.35 9.13
C LEU A 88 14.23 5.82 8.69
N ASN A 89 13.53 6.64 9.48
CA ASN A 89 13.45 8.08 9.26
C ASN A 89 14.81 8.75 9.43
N LEU A 90 15.60 8.35 10.42
CA LEU A 90 16.95 8.90 10.59
C LEU A 90 17.83 8.58 9.38
N PHE A 91 17.75 7.36 8.85
CA PHE A 91 18.43 7.02 7.59
C PHE A 91 17.89 7.84 6.41
N ALA A 92 16.57 8.01 6.29
CA ALA A 92 15.98 8.84 5.22
C ALA A 92 16.46 10.30 5.31
N ILE A 93 16.43 10.90 6.50
CA ILE A 93 16.93 12.25 6.75
C ILE A 93 18.43 12.34 6.41
N LEU A 94 19.22 11.36 6.85
CA LEU A 94 20.66 11.31 6.55
C LEU A 94 20.92 11.28 5.04
N ILE A 95 20.18 10.44 4.29
CA ILE A 95 20.31 10.34 2.84
C ILE A 95 19.95 11.66 2.16
N VAL A 96 18.87 12.32 2.61
CA VAL A 96 18.45 13.63 2.07
C VAL A 96 19.52 14.70 2.33
N ILE A 97 20.04 14.79 3.56
CA ILE A 97 21.08 15.74 3.93
C ILE A 97 22.37 15.47 3.15
N LEU A 98 22.79 14.21 3.07
CA LEU A 98 24.00 13.82 2.35
C LEU A 98 23.87 14.14 0.87
N GLY A 99 22.72 13.83 0.25
CA GLY A 99 22.43 14.18 -1.13
C GLY A 99 22.53 15.69 -1.38
N GLY A 100 21.88 16.49 -0.55
CA GLY A 100 21.94 17.95 -0.64
C GLY A 100 23.36 18.51 -0.43
N LEU A 101 24.12 17.95 0.52
CA LEU A 101 25.49 18.35 0.78
C LEU A 101 26.42 18.02 -0.39
N VAL A 102 26.32 16.81 -0.95
CA VAL A 102 27.07 16.42 -2.15
C VAL A 102 26.75 17.35 -3.31
N THR A 103 25.47 17.65 -3.55
CA THR A 103 25.05 18.61 -4.58
C THR A 103 25.64 20.01 -4.36
N ALA A 104 25.62 20.52 -3.13
CA ALA A 104 26.20 21.81 -2.78
C ALA A 104 27.73 21.85 -2.97
N VAL A 105 28.42 20.77 -2.62
CA VAL A 105 29.87 20.63 -2.86
C VAL A 105 30.18 20.60 -4.35
N LEU A 106 29.43 19.84 -5.14
CA LEU A 106 29.62 19.77 -6.60
C LEU A 106 29.36 21.12 -7.27
N HIS A 107 28.30 21.82 -6.86
CA HIS A 107 28.01 23.18 -7.32
C HIS A 107 29.20 24.12 -7.10
N LYS A 108 29.75 24.12 -5.88
CA LYS A 108 30.82 25.04 -5.49
C LYS A 108 32.18 24.66 -6.08
N LEU A 109 32.47 23.36 -6.23
CA LEU A 109 33.77 22.89 -6.70
C LEU A 109 33.93 23.01 -8.22
N PHE A 110 32.84 22.76 -8.96
CA PHE A 110 32.85 22.73 -10.43
C PHE A 110 32.15 23.94 -11.07
N ASP A 111 31.67 24.90 -10.28
CA ASP A 111 30.96 26.10 -10.72
C ASP A 111 29.77 25.80 -11.66
N ILE A 112 29.03 24.73 -11.35
CA ILE A 112 27.91 24.26 -12.18
C ILE A 112 26.70 25.17 -11.92
N PRO A 113 25.99 25.67 -12.95
CA PRO A 113 24.80 26.51 -12.75
C PRO A 113 23.75 25.87 -11.85
N LEU A 114 23.09 26.68 -11.02
CA LEU A 114 22.11 26.20 -10.03
C LEU A 114 20.98 25.34 -10.64
N PRO A 115 20.33 25.73 -11.77
CA PRO A 115 19.30 24.89 -12.39
C PRO A 115 19.84 23.54 -12.85
N VAL A 116 21.08 23.51 -13.37
CA VAL A 116 21.72 22.29 -13.87
C VAL A 116 22.02 21.34 -12.72
N VAL A 117 22.65 21.84 -11.64
CA VAL A 117 23.04 20.98 -10.50
C VAL A 117 21.82 20.43 -9.75
N LEU A 118 20.73 21.20 -9.65
CA LEU A 118 19.47 20.74 -9.08
C LEU A 118 18.78 19.69 -9.98
N GLY A 119 18.90 19.83 -11.30
CA GLY A 119 18.44 18.83 -12.25
C GLY A 119 19.24 17.53 -12.14
N ILE A 120 20.57 17.63 -12.07
CA ILE A 120 21.46 16.47 -11.84
C ILE A 120 21.11 15.79 -10.51
N PHE A 121 20.92 16.55 -9.42
CA PHE A 121 20.53 16.01 -8.13
C PHE A 121 19.24 15.19 -8.23
N SER A 122 18.17 15.79 -8.74
CA SER A 122 16.87 15.13 -8.85
C SER A 122 16.90 13.92 -9.80
N GLY A 123 17.65 13.97 -10.90
CA GLY A 123 17.79 12.85 -11.84
C GLY A 123 18.65 11.72 -11.29
N ALA A 124 19.81 12.03 -10.70
CA ALA A 124 20.75 11.04 -10.19
C ALA A 124 20.17 10.21 -9.04
N VAL A 125 19.37 10.84 -8.16
CA VAL A 125 18.66 10.15 -7.08
C VAL A 125 17.27 9.67 -7.48
N THR A 126 16.90 9.76 -8.77
CA THR A 126 15.59 9.33 -9.30
C THR A 126 14.38 9.94 -8.56
N ASN A 127 14.53 11.18 -8.09
CA ASN A 127 13.54 11.86 -7.26
C ASN A 127 12.79 12.94 -8.07
N THR A 128 11.81 12.51 -8.87
CA THR A 128 10.95 13.40 -9.68
C THR A 128 10.22 14.47 -8.86
N PRO A 129 9.73 14.22 -7.63
CA PRO A 129 9.20 15.28 -6.78
C PRO A 129 10.19 16.43 -6.50
N ALA A 130 11.49 16.13 -6.39
CA ALA A 130 12.52 17.16 -6.22
C ALA A 130 12.69 18.03 -7.47
N LEU A 131 12.43 17.49 -8.67
CA LEU A 131 12.44 18.26 -9.91
C LEU A 131 11.36 19.36 -9.86
N GLY A 132 10.11 18.99 -9.56
CA GLY A 132 9.02 19.96 -9.47
C GLY A 132 9.22 20.99 -8.36
N ALA A 133 9.68 20.55 -7.19
CA ALA A 133 10.00 21.46 -6.08
C ALA A 133 11.11 22.46 -6.45
N GLY A 134 12.19 21.99 -7.11
CA GLY A 134 13.29 22.86 -7.53
C GLY A 134 12.87 23.85 -8.62
N GLN A 135 12.10 23.42 -9.62
CA GLN A 135 11.59 24.31 -10.66
C GLN A 135 10.68 25.40 -10.08
N GLN A 136 9.83 25.05 -9.11
CA GLN A 136 8.98 26.01 -8.42
C GLN A 136 9.81 27.04 -7.64
N ILE A 137 10.82 26.61 -6.88
CA ILE A 137 11.70 27.51 -6.12
C ILE A 137 12.46 28.45 -7.06
N LEU A 138 13.01 27.95 -8.17
CA LEU A 138 13.71 28.79 -9.15
C LEU A 138 12.80 29.88 -9.72
N ARG A 139 11.52 29.56 -9.99
CA ARG A 139 10.53 30.55 -10.44
C ARG A 139 10.18 31.56 -9.35
N ASP A 140 9.99 31.10 -8.11
CA ASP A 140 9.70 31.99 -6.97
C ASP A 140 10.89 32.93 -6.69
N LEU A 141 12.12 32.54 -7.03
CA LEU A 141 13.33 33.39 -7.01
C LEU A 141 13.46 34.33 -8.23
N GLY A 142 12.53 34.28 -9.19
CA GLY A 142 12.53 35.14 -10.38
C GLY A 142 13.50 34.70 -11.48
N VAL A 143 13.95 33.44 -11.48
CA VAL A 143 14.82 32.90 -12.53
C VAL A 143 14.02 32.79 -13.85
N PRO A 144 14.57 33.23 -15.01
CA PRO A 144 13.89 33.14 -16.30
C PRO A 144 13.46 31.71 -16.65
N LEU A 145 12.28 31.55 -17.28
CA LEU A 145 11.70 30.25 -17.63
C LEU A 145 12.65 29.37 -18.45
N ASP A 146 13.34 29.95 -19.44
CA ASP A 146 14.31 29.24 -20.28
C ASP A 146 15.44 28.60 -19.46
N THR A 147 15.81 29.25 -18.35
CA THR A 147 16.85 28.77 -17.42
C THR A 147 16.30 27.73 -16.45
N VAL A 148 15.01 27.79 -16.10
CA VAL A 148 14.31 26.76 -15.33
C VAL A 148 14.16 25.47 -16.15
N ASP A 149 13.95 25.58 -17.46
CA ASP A 149 13.84 24.43 -18.37
C ASP A 149 15.16 23.63 -18.46
N GLN A 150 16.31 24.28 -18.25
CA GLN A 150 17.61 23.61 -18.15
C GLN A 150 17.66 22.59 -17.01
N MET A 151 16.89 22.79 -15.94
CA MET A 151 16.77 21.84 -14.84
C MET A 151 16.12 20.53 -15.32
N GLY A 152 15.05 20.63 -16.12
CA GLY A 152 14.36 19.48 -16.71
C GLY A 152 15.25 18.70 -17.69
N MET A 153 16.04 19.42 -18.49
CA MET A 153 17.02 18.81 -19.40
C MET A 153 18.13 18.08 -18.64
N SER A 154 18.66 18.69 -17.59
CA SER A 154 19.71 18.10 -16.75
C SER A 154 19.20 16.88 -15.99
N TYR A 155 17.95 16.91 -15.52
CA TYR A 155 17.26 15.75 -14.97
C TYR A 155 17.17 14.61 -15.99
N ALA A 156 16.71 14.89 -17.22
CA ALA A 156 16.57 13.88 -18.26
C ALA A 156 17.91 13.23 -18.64
N MET A 157 19.00 14.00 -18.61
CA MET A 157 20.35 13.51 -18.86
C MET A 157 20.89 12.65 -17.70
N ALA A 158 20.65 13.03 -16.45
CA ALA A 158 21.15 12.33 -15.27
C ALA A 158 20.37 11.04 -14.94
N TYR A 159 19.07 10.99 -15.26
CA TYR A 159 18.18 9.91 -14.85
C TYR A 159 18.57 8.51 -15.35
N PRO A 160 19.02 8.30 -16.62
CA PRO A 160 19.51 6.99 -17.07
C PRO A 160 20.70 6.50 -16.24
N PHE A 161 21.63 7.40 -15.88
CA PHE A 161 22.77 7.06 -15.02
C PHE A 161 22.33 6.75 -13.59
N GLY A 162 21.29 7.44 -13.08
CA GLY A 162 20.65 7.11 -11.80
C GLY A 162 20.11 5.68 -11.78
N ILE A 163 19.30 5.31 -12.79
CA ILE A 163 18.77 3.93 -12.93
C ILE A 163 19.91 2.92 -13.04
N CYS A 164 20.85 3.14 -13.97
CA CYS A 164 21.98 2.23 -14.17
C CYS A 164 22.81 2.09 -12.88
N GLY A 165 23.02 3.18 -12.15
CA GLY A 165 23.74 3.19 -10.88
C GLY A 165 23.04 2.37 -9.79
N ILE A 166 21.72 2.55 -9.62
CA ILE A 166 20.94 1.76 -8.65
C ILE A 166 20.95 0.27 -9.03
N LEU A 167 20.73 -0.06 -10.30
CA LEU A 167 20.73 -1.45 -10.78
C LEU A 167 22.11 -2.10 -10.63
N LEU A 168 23.17 -1.40 -11.00
CA LEU A 168 24.55 -1.86 -10.84
C LEU A 168 24.89 -2.07 -9.37
N THR A 169 24.53 -1.12 -8.50
CA THR A 169 24.76 -1.23 -7.06
C THR A 169 24.01 -2.42 -6.48
N MET A 170 22.74 -2.61 -6.84
CA MET A 170 21.96 -3.76 -6.39
C MET A 170 22.56 -5.09 -6.88
N TRP A 171 23.09 -5.13 -8.11
CA TRP A 171 23.80 -6.29 -8.64
C TRP A 171 25.13 -6.55 -7.92
N LEU A 172 25.93 -5.52 -7.68
CA LEU A 172 27.21 -5.62 -6.95
C LEU A 172 26.99 -6.10 -5.51
N VAL A 173 25.98 -5.56 -4.81
CA VAL A 173 25.62 -6.00 -3.46
C VAL A 173 25.27 -7.49 -3.46
N ARG A 174 24.46 -7.95 -4.42
CA ARG A 174 24.13 -9.38 -4.56
C ARG A 174 25.37 -10.24 -4.82
N LEU A 175 26.30 -9.76 -5.64
CA LEU A 175 27.53 -10.48 -5.97
C LEU A 175 28.49 -10.56 -4.78
N PHE A 176 28.81 -9.42 -4.15
CA PHE A 176 29.77 -9.34 -3.04
C PHE A 176 29.27 -10.06 -1.79
N PHE A 177 28.00 -9.89 -1.43
CA PHE A 177 27.40 -10.54 -0.27
C PHE A 177 26.80 -11.91 -0.58
N ARG A 178 26.89 -12.38 -1.85
CA ARG A 178 26.33 -13.66 -2.33
C ARG A 178 24.86 -13.86 -1.94
N ILE A 179 24.08 -12.79 -2.05
CA ILE A 179 22.68 -12.74 -1.65
C ILE A 179 21.85 -13.45 -2.72
N ASN A 180 21.19 -14.54 -2.34
CA ASN A 180 20.21 -15.21 -3.16
C ASN A 180 18.82 -14.64 -2.81
N VAL A 181 18.20 -13.95 -3.77
CA VAL A 181 16.95 -13.21 -3.53
C VAL A 181 15.81 -14.14 -3.18
N GLU A 182 15.73 -15.32 -3.79
CA GLU A 182 14.68 -16.30 -3.53
C GLU A 182 14.81 -16.88 -2.11
N LYS A 183 16.04 -17.19 -1.67
CA LYS A 183 16.30 -17.68 -0.30
C LYS A 183 16.07 -16.59 0.75
N GLU A 184 16.50 -15.36 0.48
CA GLU A 184 16.26 -14.22 1.36
C GLU A 184 14.79 -13.82 1.38
N ALA A 185 14.06 -13.94 0.27
CA ALA A 185 12.62 -13.76 0.24
C ALA A 185 11.92 -14.87 1.05
N GLN A 186 12.34 -16.13 0.93
CA GLN A 186 11.83 -17.22 1.77
C GLN A 186 12.16 -17.00 3.26
N GLN A 187 13.40 -16.61 3.58
CA GLN A 187 13.80 -16.29 4.95
C GLN A 187 13.07 -15.05 5.47
N PHE A 188 12.86 -14.03 4.64
CA PHE A 188 12.04 -12.87 4.99
C PHE A 188 10.57 -13.26 5.10
N ASP A 189 10.02 -14.19 4.32
CA ASP A 189 8.65 -14.67 4.50
C ASP A 189 8.54 -15.53 5.78
N GLU A 190 9.58 -16.26 6.15
CA GLU A 190 9.70 -17.00 7.42
C GLU A 190 9.90 -16.06 8.63
N ILE A 191 10.70 -15.00 8.49
CA ILE A 191 11.08 -14.04 9.55
C ILE A 191 10.09 -12.87 9.65
N SER A 192 9.69 -12.26 8.54
CA SER A 192 8.63 -11.24 8.46
C SER A 192 7.24 -11.85 8.51
N GLY A 193 7.10 -13.15 8.25
CA GLY A 193 5.98 -13.95 8.76
C GLY A 193 5.87 -13.92 10.29
N ASN A 194 6.95 -13.59 11.01
CA ASN A 194 6.94 -13.33 12.46
C ASN A 194 6.80 -11.83 12.84
N GLY A 195 6.96 -10.89 11.90
CA GLY A 195 6.91 -9.43 12.19
C GLY A 195 5.51 -8.86 12.34
N HIS A 196 4.52 -9.46 11.67
CA HIS A 196 3.10 -9.19 11.86
C HIS A 196 2.43 -10.51 12.19
N ALA A 197 2.29 -10.83 13.49
CA ALA A 197 1.75 -12.06 14.05
C ALA A 197 0.74 -12.77 13.12
N HIS A 198 1.25 -13.69 12.27
CA HIS A 198 0.41 -14.40 11.33
C HIS A 198 -0.58 -15.24 12.12
N LEU A 199 -1.84 -15.24 11.69
CA LEU A 199 -2.84 -16.06 12.33
C LEU A 199 -2.53 -17.52 12.05
N GLN A 200 -2.17 -18.24 13.10
CA GLN A 200 -2.06 -19.67 13.05
C GLN A 200 -3.42 -20.29 13.35
N THR A 201 -3.50 -21.58 13.05
CA THR A 201 -4.68 -22.37 13.35
C THR A 201 -4.26 -23.65 14.04
N ILE A 202 -4.93 -24.00 15.13
CA ILE A 202 -4.73 -25.28 15.82
C ILE A 202 -6.08 -25.97 15.99
N ASN A 203 -6.05 -27.30 16.07
CA ASN A 203 -7.19 -28.10 16.44
C ASN A 203 -7.01 -28.55 17.88
N VAL A 204 -7.91 -28.16 18.77
CA VAL A 204 -7.83 -28.50 20.20
C VAL A 204 -8.97 -29.44 20.56
N ARG A 205 -8.63 -30.57 21.18
CA ARG A 205 -9.62 -31.43 21.81
C ARG A 205 -9.98 -30.89 23.18
N VAL A 206 -11.27 -30.76 23.45
CA VAL A 206 -11.79 -30.33 24.75
C VAL A 206 -11.58 -31.46 25.74
N GLU A 207 -10.65 -31.27 26.68
CA GLU A 207 -10.35 -32.21 27.76
C GLU A 207 -10.64 -31.61 29.14
N ASN A 208 -10.81 -30.28 29.23
CA ASN A 208 -11.12 -29.62 30.48
C ASN A 208 -12.59 -29.86 30.91
N PRO A 209 -12.84 -30.56 32.03
CA PRO A 209 -14.20 -30.85 32.49
C PRO A 209 -15.01 -29.62 32.87
N ASN A 210 -14.36 -28.51 33.24
CA ASN A 210 -15.03 -27.26 33.61
C ASN A 210 -15.72 -26.58 32.42
N LEU A 211 -15.34 -26.95 31.19
CA LEU A 211 -15.96 -26.42 29.97
C LEU A 211 -17.17 -27.23 29.53
N ASN A 212 -17.41 -28.40 30.14
CA ASN A 212 -18.49 -29.29 29.76
C ASN A 212 -19.85 -28.65 30.06
N ASN A 213 -20.75 -28.69 29.07
CA ASN A 213 -22.07 -28.01 29.08
C ASN A 213 -22.01 -26.50 29.26
N MET A 214 -20.86 -25.85 29.06
CA MET A 214 -20.76 -24.40 29.04
C MET A 214 -20.98 -23.90 27.60
N ALA A 215 -21.71 -22.80 27.42
CA ALA A 215 -21.88 -22.20 26.11
C ALA A 215 -20.57 -21.52 25.66
N ILE A 216 -20.29 -21.55 24.36
CA ILE A 216 -19.05 -20.96 23.81
C ILE A 216 -18.90 -19.47 24.17
N GLN A 217 -19.99 -18.71 24.19
CA GLN A 217 -19.98 -17.30 24.58
C GLN A 217 -19.61 -17.07 26.06
N ASP A 218 -19.84 -18.05 26.92
CA ASP A 218 -19.57 -17.95 28.36
C ASP A 218 -18.11 -18.32 28.67
N VAL A 219 -17.37 -18.88 27.70
CA VAL A 219 -15.93 -19.17 27.81
C VAL A 219 -15.15 -17.89 27.49
N PRO A 220 -14.48 -17.25 28.46
CA PRO A 220 -13.87 -15.94 28.25
C PRO A 220 -12.82 -15.92 27.13
N MET A 221 -12.07 -17.01 26.95
CA MET A 221 -11.07 -17.13 25.88
C MET A 221 -11.69 -17.26 24.49
N LEU A 222 -12.80 -18.00 24.35
CA LEU A 222 -13.47 -18.20 23.05
C LEU A 222 -14.39 -17.04 22.67
N ASN A 223 -14.81 -16.24 23.65
CA ASN A 223 -15.53 -15.00 23.45
C ASN A 223 -14.61 -13.75 23.44
N SER A 224 -13.29 -13.96 23.37
CA SER A 224 -12.32 -12.86 23.29
C SER A 224 -12.16 -12.37 21.84
N ASP A 225 -11.76 -11.11 21.67
CA ASP A 225 -11.45 -10.53 20.35
C ASP A 225 -10.11 -11.02 19.75
N LYS A 226 -9.41 -11.90 20.46
CA LYS A 226 -8.08 -12.39 20.09
C LYS A 226 -8.09 -13.75 19.40
N LEU A 227 -9.18 -14.50 19.57
CA LEU A 227 -9.29 -15.89 19.17
C LEU A 227 -10.65 -16.15 18.55
N ILE A 228 -10.68 -16.81 17.40
CA ILE A 228 -11.92 -17.18 16.71
C ILE A 228 -12.03 -18.69 16.62
N CYS A 229 -13.09 -19.24 17.20
CA CYS A 229 -13.49 -20.63 16.96
C CYS A 229 -14.26 -20.70 15.65
N SER A 230 -13.59 -21.11 14.57
CA SER A 230 -14.19 -21.14 13.23
C SER A 230 -15.11 -22.34 13.02
N ARG A 231 -14.77 -23.49 13.62
CA ARG A 231 -15.44 -24.78 13.42
C ARG A 231 -15.39 -25.59 14.72
N LEU A 232 -16.40 -26.43 14.90
CA LEU A 232 -16.49 -27.45 15.93
C LEU A 232 -16.80 -28.78 15.24
N LYS A 233 -16.04 -29.82 15.54
CA LYS A 233 -16.35 -31.21 15.14
C LYS A 233 -16.75 -31.99 16.38
N ARG A 234 -17.96 -32.53 16.35
CA ARG A 234 -18.49 -33.46 17.36
C ARG A 234 -18.74 -34.79 16.67
N GLU A 235 -18.04 -35.82 17.13
CA GLU A 235 -18.03 -37.12 16.46
C GLU A 235 -17.67 -36.95 14.98
N GLU A 236 -18.58 -37.26 14.03
CA GLU A 236 -18.38 -37.03 12.60
C GLU A 236 -19.02 -35.75 12.06
N MET A 237 -19.79 -35.03 12.87
CA MET A 237 -20.50 -33.84 12.44
C MET A 237 -19.64 -32.59 12.61
N LEU A 238 -19.39 -31.89 11.50
CA LEU A 238 -18.67 -30.61 11.46
C LEU A 238 -19.67 -29.46 11.35
N MET A 239 -19.58 -28.50 12.26
CA MET A 239 -20.47 -27.34 12.30
C MET A 239 -19.72 -26.04 12.58
N VAL A 240 -20.36 -24.92 12.25
CA VAL A 240 -19.96 -23.60 12.73
C VAL A 240 -20.59 -23.39 14.12
N PRO A 241 -19.79 -23.17 15.17
CA PRO A 241 -20.32 -23.06 16.52
C PRO A 241 -21.08 -21.74 16.70
N ALA A 242 -22.35 -21.79 17.11
CA ALA A 242 -23.13 -20.60 17.50
C ALA A 242 -22.73 -20.11 18.91
N PRO A 243 -23.05 -18.85 19.30
CA PRO A 243 -22.73 -18.34 20.64
C PRO A 243 -23.27 -19.19 21.78
N ASN A 244 -24.47 -19.75 21.60
CA ASN A 244 -25.16 -20.62 22.56
C ASN A 244 -24.83 -22.12 22.40
N THR A 245 -23.93 -22.50 21.49
CA THR A 245 -23.52 -23.90 21.35
C THR A 245 -22.82 -24.37 22.63
N LEU A 246 -23.36 -25.42 23.24
CA LEU A 246 -22.81 -26.03 24.44
C LEU A 246 -21.62 -26.92 24.07
N ILE A 247 -20.48 -26.67 24.72
CA ILE A 247 -19.26 -27.45 24.55
C ILE A 247 -19.40 -28.78 25.30
N GLN A 248 -18.98 -29.88 24.68
CA GLN A 248 -18.94 -31.20 25.29
C GLN A 248 -17.49 -31.71 25.38
N LEU A 249 -17.23 -32.53 26.39
CA LEU A 249 -15.95 -33.24 26.49
C LEU A 249 -15.72 -34.11 25.25
N GLY A 250 -14.52 -34.01 24.68
CA GLY A 250 -14.14 -34.71 23.45
C GLY A 250 -14.43 -33.94 22.15
N ASP A 251 -15.15 -32.81 22.22
CA ASP A 251 -15.33 -31.93 21.06
C ASP A 251 -13.97 -31.47 20.52
N LEU A 252 -13.87 -31.31 19.20
CA LEU A 252 -12.70 -30.76 18.53
C LEU A 252 -12.99 -29.34 18.07
N LEU A 253 -12.23 -28.36 18.53
CA LEU A 253 -12.37 -26.96 18.18
C LEU A 253 -11.26 -26.53 17.22
N HIS A 254 -11.63 -25.92 16.09
CA HIS A 254 -10.68 -25.28 15.20
C HIS A 254 -10.54 -23.81 15.54
N LEU A 255 -9.40 -23.45 16.13
CA LEU A 255 -9.12 -22.11 16.63
C LEU A 255 -8.22 -21.36 15.66
N VAL A 256 -8.50 -20.07 15.47
CA VAL A 256 -7.72 -19.15 14.63
C VAL A 256 -7.32 -17.96 15.49
N GLY A 257 -6.03 -17.67 15.57
CA GLY A 257 -5.52 -16.62 16.46
C GLY A 257 -4.02 -16.43 16.35
N ARG A 258 -3.46 -15.57 17.19
CA ARG A 258 -2.01 -15.42 17.30
C ARG A 258 -1.41 -16.61 18.07
N PRO A 259 -0.14 -16.96 17.85
CA PRO A 259 0.50 -18.10 18.53
C PRO A 259 0.39 -18.04 20.07
N GLU A 260 0.57 -16.85 20.65
CA GLU A 260 0.43 -16.61 22.09
C GLU A 260 -0.98 -16.91 22.62
N ASP A 261 -2.01 -16.49 21.89
CA ASP A 261 -3.41 -16.68 22.26
C ASP A 261 -3.85 -18.14 22.05
N LEU A 262 -3.34 -18.80 21.01
CA LEU A 262 -3.58 -20.21 20.74
C LEU A 262 -2.92 -21.10 21.82
N HIS A 263 -1.72 -20.76 22.26
CA HIS A 263 -1.06 -21.46 23.36
C HIS A 263 -1.85 -21.34 24.66
N ASN A 264 -2.32 -20.12 25.00
CA ASN A 264 -3.18 -19.90 26.16
C ASN A 264 -4.49 -20.72 26.06
N ALA A 265 -5.09 -20.78 24.87
CA ALA A 265 -6.29 -21.58 24.63
C ALA A 265 -6.02 -23.07 24.82
N GLN A 266 -4.88 -23.60 24.36
CA GLN A 266 -4.46 -24.98 24.59
C GLN A 266 -4.32 -25.28 26.09
N LEU A 267 -3.66 -24.41 26.86
CA LEU A 267 -3.48 -24.61 28.30
C LEU A 267 -4.82 -24.72 29.07
N VAL A 268 -5.86 -24.02 28.60
CA VAL A 268 -7.17 -23.97 29.27
C VAL A 268 -8.15 -25.01 28.72
N ILE A 269 -8.19 -25.23 27.41
CA ILE A 269 -9.24 -26.05 26.76
C ILE A 269 -8.86 -27.53 26.74
N GLY A 270 -7.59 -27.84 26.44
CA GLY A 270 -7.10 -29.21 26.32
C GLY A 270 -5.99 -29.35 25.28
N LYS A 271 -5.80 -30.57 24.80
CA LYS A 271 -4.62 -30.91 23.99
C LYS A 271 -4.81 -30.60 22.50
N GLU A 272 -3.76 -30.09 21.88
CA GLU A 272 -3.68 -29.98 20.42
C GLU A 272 -3.66 -31.38 19.78
N VAL A 273 -4.45 -31.54 18.72
CA VAL A 273 -4.55 -32.79 17.96
C VAL A 273 -4.23 -32.56 16.48
N SER A 274 -3.57 -33.54 15.87
CA SER A 274 -3.27 -33.53 14.43
C SER A 274 -4.47 -33.91 13.55
N THR A 275 -5.61 -34.27 14.15
CA THR A 275 -6.83 -34.61 13.42
C THR A 275 -7.27 -33.44 12.56
N SER A 276 -7.42 -33.66 11.26
CA SER A 276 -7.81 -32.61 10.31
C SER A 276 -9.30 -32.30 10.42
N LEU A 277 -9.63 -31.06 10.82
CA LEU A 277 -10.98 -30.48 10.66
C LEU A 277 -11.13 -29.80 9.29
N SER A 278 -10.67 -30.49 8.23
CA SER A 278 -10.80 -30.01 6.86
C SER A 278 -12.28 -29.90 6.46
N THR A 279 -12.61 -28.85 5.73
CA THR A 279 -13.93 -28.67 5.11
C THR A 279 -14.10 -29.55 3.86
N ARG A 280 -13.02 -30.11 3.31
CA ARG A 280 -13.06 -30.99 2.13
C ARG A 280 -13.90 -32.23 2.41
N GLY A 281 -14.97 -32.42 1.64
CA GLY A 281 -15.89 -33.55 1.79
C GLY A 281 -17.00 -33.33 2.82
N THR A 282 -17.17 -32.09 3.31
CA THR A 282 -18.27 -31.70 4.21
C THR A 282 -19.17 -30.65 3.56
N ASP A 283 -20.31 -30.35 4.19
CA ASP A 283 -21.23 -29.30 3.76
C ASP A 283 -20.74 -27.87 4.08
N LEU A 284 -19.55 -27.73 4.68
CA LEU A 284 -18.94 -26.43 4.95
C LEU A 284 -17.93 -26.09 3.87
N LYS A 285 -17.85 -24.80 3.52
CA LYS A 285 -16.82 -24.24 2.65
C LYS A 285 -16.11 -23.07 3.33
N VAL A 286 -14.94 -22.75 2.80
CA VAL A 286 -14.21 -21.53 3.12
C VAL A 286 -14.11 -20.72 1.85
N GLU A 287 -14.66 -19.51 1.86
CA GLU A 287 -14.62 -18.61 0.71
C GLU A 287 -14.08 -17.23 1.07
N ARG A 288 -13.37 -16.62 0.11
CA ARG A 288 -12.83 -15.27 0.24
C ARG A 288 -13.80 -14.30 -0.40
N VAL A 289 -14.34 -13.38 0.38
CA VAL A 289 -15.32 -12.39 -0.07
C VAL A 289 -14.78 -10.98 0.15
N VAL A 290 -14.91 -10.12 -0.86
CA VAL A 290 -14.42 -8.74 -0.77
C VAL A 290 -15.55 -7.78 -0.42
N VAL A 291 -15.36 -7.03 0.67
CA VAL A 291 -16.32 -6.03 1.14
C VAL A 291 -16.38 -4.88 0.14
N THR A 292 -17.53 -4.75 -0.52
CA THR A 292 -17.74 -3.75 -1.59
C THR A 292 -19.08 -3.01 -1.47
N ASN A 293 -19.96 -3.45 -0.56
CA ASN A 293 -21.26 -2.83 -0.33
C ASN A 293 -21.17 -1.71 0.71
N GLU A 294 -21.58 -0.49 0.34
CA GLU A 294 -21.53 0.69 1.21
C GLU A 294 -22.37 0.54 2.49
N LYS A 295 -23.43 -0.28 2.46
CA LYS A 295 -24.35 -0.49 3.60
C LYS A 295 -23.69 -1.19 4.80
N VAL A 296 -22.57 -1.88 4.58
CA VAL A 296 -21.84 -2.60 5.64
C VAL A 296 -20.58 -1.88 6.09
N LEU A 297 -20.16 -0.81 5.38
CA LEU A 297 -18.94 -0.09 5.69
C LEU A 297 -19.07 0.70 6.99
N GLY A 298 -18.00 0.71 7.79
CA GLY A 298 -17.95 1.34 9.10
C GLY A 298 -18.70 0.57 10.20
N LYS A 299 -19.57 -0.39 9.86
CA LYS A 299 -20.23 -1.25 10.85
C LYS A 299 -19.24 -2.24 11.45
N ARG A 300 -19.42 -2.56 12.74
CA ARG A 300 -18.61 -3.59 13.40
C ARG A 300 -19.11 -4.97 13.00
N ILE A 301 -18.21 -5.95 12.96
CA ILE A 301 -18.56 -7.35 12.65
C ILE A 301 -19.71 -7.86 13.53
N ARG A 302 -19.71 -7.52 14.83
CA ARG A 302 -20.80 -7.92 15.74
C ARG A 302 -22.17 -7.36 15.36
N ASP A 303 -22.21 -6.15 14.81
CA ASP A 303 -23.47 -5.45 14.51
C ASP A 303 -24.18 -6.05 13.28
N LEU A 304 -23.45 -6.83 12.48
CA LEU A 304 -23.97 -7.50 11.30
C LEU A 304 -24.65 -8.84 11.63
N HIS A 305 -24.32 -9.42 12.78
CA HIS A 305 -24.91 -10.65 13.32
C HIS A 305 -24.88 -11.85 12.34
N PHE A 306 -23.86 -11.94 11.46
CA PHE A 306 -23.78 -13.03 10.47
C PHE A 306 -23.75 -14.42 11.10
N LYS A 307 -23.11 -14.54 12.26
CA LYS A 307 -23.00 -15.78 13.01
C LYS A 307 -24.35 -16.28 13.51
N GLN A 308 -25.24 -15.37 13.92
CA GLN A 308 -26.57 -15.69 14.43
C GLN A 308 -27.63 -15.79 13.34
N ARG A 309 -27.50 -15.01 12.26
CA ARG A 309 -28.50 -14.94 11.17
C ARG A 309 -28.28 -16.00 10.09
N TYR A 310 -27.03 -16.39 9.85
CA TYR A 310 -26.65 -17.21 8.69
C TYR A 310 -25.74 -18.39 9.04
N ASP A 311 -25.36 -18.61 10.29
CA ASP A 311 -24.36 -19.62 10.68
C ASP A 311 -23.02 -19.48 9.94
N VAL A 312 -22.62 -18.24 9.65
CA VAL A 312 -21.33 -17.91 9.01
C VAL A 312 -20.40 -17.25 10.00
N VAL A 313 -19.17 -17.75 10.10
CA VAL A 313 -18.09 -17.14 10.87
C VAL A 313 -17.07 -16.50 9.93
N ILE A 314 -16.71 -15.26 10.22
CA ILE A 314 -15.56 -14.62 9.61
C ILE A 314 -14.33 -15.08 10.39
N SER A 315 -13.51 -15.93 9.78
CA SER A 315 -12.34 -16.54 10.43
C SER A 315 -11.12 -15.62 10.42
N ARG A 316 -10.93 -14.86 9.32
CA ARG A 316 -9.86 -13.90 9.12
C ARG A 316 -10.36 -12.69 8.35
N LEU A 317 -9.73 -11.55 8.61
CA LEU A 317 -9.89 -10.30 7.88
C LEU A 317 -8.53 -9.93 7.28
N ASN A 318 -8.42 -9.77 5.97
CA ASN A 318 -7.23 -9.22 5.33
C ASN A 318 -7.50 -7.78 4.91
N ARG A 319 -6.66 -6.87 5.39
CA ARG A 319 -6.72 -5.44 5.09
C ARG A 319 -5.38 -4.98 4.54
N ALA A 320 -5.39 -4.47 3.32
CA ALA A 320 -4.20 -3.97 2.63
C ALA A 320 -3.01 -4.98 2.65
N GLY A 321 -3.32 -6.28 2.57
CA GLY A 321 -2.32 -7.36 2.56
C GLY A 321 -1.99 -7.94 3.95
N VAL A 322 -2.42 -7.29 5.05
CA VAL A 322 -2.19 -7.76 6.41
C VAL A 322 -3.37 -8.62 6.88
N GLU A 323 -3.10 -9.84 7.35
CA GLU A 323 -4.12 -10.73 7.92
C GLU A 323 -4.31 -10.42 9.42
N LEU A 324 -5.57 -10.23 9.82
CA LEU A 324 -6.00 -9.79 11.14
C LEU A 324 -7.08 -10.73 11.69
N VAL A 325 -7.14 -10.87 13.02
CA VAL A 325 -8.26 -11.57 13.66
C VAL A 325 -9.52 -10.78 13.35
N ALA A 326 -10.55 -11.46 12.88
CA ALA A 326 -11.86 -10.87 12.65
C ALA A 326 -12.59 -10.64 13.98
N SER A 327 -12.04 -9.75 14.81
CA SER A 327 -12.59 -9.40 16.11
C SER A 327 -13.99 -8.84 15.97
N SER A 328 -14.80 -9.03 16.99
CA SER A 328 -16.19 -8.60 17.00
C SER A 328 -16.33 -7.07 16.93
N HIS A 329 -15.30 -6.33 17.37
CA HIS A 329 -15.23 -4.87 17.32
C HIS A 329 -14.60 -4.31 16.04
N ALA A 330 -14.01 -5.14 15.17
CA ALA A 330 -13.42 -4.67 13.93
C ALA A 330 -14.51 -4.05 13.03
N SER A 331 -14.29 -2.81 12.61
CA SER A 331 -15.14 -2.14 11.63
C SER A 331 -14.73 -2.55 10.22
N LEU A 332 -15.70 -2.91 9.38
CA LEU A 332 -15.45 -3.24 7.98
C LEU A 332 -15.09 -2.00 7.16
N GLN A 333 -14.08 -2.15 6.30
CA GLN A 333 -13.63 -1.13 5.34
C GLN A 333 -13.81 -1.63 3.91
N PHE A 334 -13.90 -0.69 2.97
CA PHE A 334 -14.01 -1.02 1.56
C PHE A 334 -12.74 -1.74 1.09
N GLY A 335 -12.89 -2.86 0.38
CA GLY A 335 -11.77 -3.68 -0.09
C GLY A 335 -11.21 -4.67 0.94
N ASP A 336 -11.74 -4.71 2.17
CA ASP A 336 -11.43 -5.77 3.12
C ASP A 336 -11.75 -7.14 2.49
N ILE A 337 -10.86 -8.12 2.67
CA ILE A 337 -11.08 -9.49 2.22
C ILE A 337 -11.37 -10.37 3.43
N LEU A 338 -12.57 -10.93 3.50
CA LEU A 338 -13.03 -11.75 4.59
C LEU A 338 -12.97 -13.23 4.22
N ASN A 339 -12.42 -14.06 5.10
CA ASN A 339 -12.49 -15.51 4.97
C ASN A 339 -13.73 -16.03 5.70
N LEU A 340 -14.80 -16.28 4.96
CA LEU A 340 -16.06 -16.79 5.47
C LEU A 340 -16.01 -18.31 5.59
N VAL A 341 -16.50 -18.83 6.72
CA VAL A 341 -16.67 -20.27 6.95
C VAL A 341 -18.13 -20.53 7.26
N GLY A 342 -18.76 -21.42 6.49
CA GLY A 342 -20.18 -21.71 6.60
C GLY A 342 -20.66 -22.66 5.50
N ARG A 343 -21.97 -22.89 5.44
CA ARG A 343 -22.59 -23.64 4.33
C ARG A 343 -22.60 -22.77 3.06
N PRO A 344 -22.50 -23.36 1.85
CA PRO A 344 -22.46 -22.60 0.59
C PRO A 344 -23.58 -21.56 0.45
N GLU A 345 -24.84 -21.97 0.68
CA GLU A 345 -26.01 -21.08 0.56
C GLU A 345 -25.96 -19.89 1.54
N ALA A 346 -25.43 -20.12 2.75
CA ALA A 346 -25.26 -19.09 3.75
C ALA A 346 -24.11 -18.14 3.43
N ILE A 347 -23.02 -18.66 2.87
CA ILE A 347 -21.90 -17.85 2.36
C ILE A 347 -22.39 -16.94 1.25
N ASP A 348 -23.19 -17.46 0.31
CA ASP A 348 -23.75 -16.67 -0.80
C ASP A 348 -24.66 -15.54 -0.27
N ALA A 349 -25.50 -15.82 0.74
CA ALA A 349 -26.35 -14.82 1.37
C ALA A 349 -25.54 -13.72 2.07
N VAL A 350 -24.48 -14.08 2.81
CA VAL A 350 -23.58 -13.11 3.46
C VAL A 350 -22.77 -12.34 2.43
N ALA A 351 -22.32 -12.98 1.34
CA ALA A 351 -21.63 -12.33 0.24
C ALA A 351 -22.52 -11.32 -0.48
N ALA A 352 -23.83 -11.58 -0.60
CA ALA A 352 -24.77 -10.60 -1.14
C ALA A 352 -24.92 -9.37 -0.24
N GLU A 353 -24.88 -9.53 1.10
CA GLU A 353 -24.88 -8.39 2.03
C GLU A 353 -23.56 -7.61 2.03
N LEU A 354 -22.42 -8.30 2.05
CA LEU A 354 -21.07 -7.70 2.02
C LEU A 354 -20.73 -7.08 0.66
N GLY A 355 -21.39 -7.56 -0.39
CA GLY A 355 -20.95 -7.43 -1.77
C GLY A 355 -19.84 -8.43 -2.11
N ASN A 356 -19.52 -8.52 -3.41
CA ASN A 356 -18.33 -9.21 -3.91
C ASN A 356 -17.97 -8.69 -5.31
N ALA A 357 -18.20 -7.38 -5.53
CA ALA A 357 -18.06 -6.78 -6.85
C ALA A 357 -16.61 -6.36 -7.09
N GLN A 358 -15.77 -7.30 -7.54
CA GLN A 358 -14.37 -7.01 -7.88
C GLN A 358 -14.23 -5.87 -8.91
N GLN A 359 -15.20 -5.68 -9.80
CA GLN A 359 -15.23 -4.55 -10.74
C GLN A 359 -15.32 -3.19 -10.05
N LYS A 360 -15.98 -3.07 -8.88
CA LYS A 360 -16.03 -1.80 -8.13
C LYS A 360 -14.67 -1.44 -7.52
N LEU A 361 -13.83 -2.42 -7.22
CA LEU A 361 -12.46 -2.18 -6.75
C LEU A 361 -11.56 -1.58 -7.85
N GLN A 362 -11.93 -1.79 -9.11
CA GLN A 362 -11.19 -1.29 -10.28
C GLN A 362 -11.66 0.11 -10.73
N GLN A 363 -12.81 0.59 -10.22
CA GLN A 363 -13.32 1.91 -10.54
C GLN A 363 -12.70 2.95 -9.60
N VAL A 364 -11.76 3.72 -10.13
CA VAL A 364 -11.22 4.89 -9.43
C VAL A 364 -12.35 5.90 -9.25
N GLN A 365 -12.66 6.24 -8.00
CA GLN A 365 -13.60 7.31 -7.73
C GLN A 365 -12.92 8.66 -8.02
N MET A 366 -13.25 9.24 -9.18
CA MET A 366 -12.64 10.51 -9.61
C MET A 366 -12.94 11.66 -8.65
N LEU A 367 -14.11 11.65 -8.00
CA LEU A 367 -14.52 12.72 -7.10
C LEU A 367 -13.60 12.87 -5.86
N PRO A 368 -13.34 11.82 -5.05
CA PRO A 368 -12.30 11.86 -4.01
C PRO A 368 -10.94 12.31 -4.55
N VAL A 369 -10.49 11.79 -5.70
CA VAL A 369 -9.19 12.16 -6.28
C VAL A 369 -9.11 13.67 -6.53
N PHE A 370 -10.10 14.26 -7.20
CA PHE A 370 -10.10 15.69 -7.49
C PHE A 370 -10.27 16.56 -6.24
N ILE A 371 -11.07 16.14 -5.26
CA ILE A 371 -11.20 16.87 -3.98
C ILE A 371 -9.86 16.85 -3.23
N GLY A 372 -9.23 15.69 -3.13
CA GLY A 372 -7.97 15.54 -2.41
C GLY A 372 -6.82 16.28 -3.08
N ILE A 373 -6.75 16.26 -4.41
CA ILE A 373 -5.80 17.09 -5.17
C ILE A 373 -6.09 18.57 -4.95
N GLY A 374 -7.36 19.01 -5.05
CA GLY A 374 -7.74 20.41 -4.85
C GLY A 374 -7.37 20.92 -3.45
N LEU A 375 -7.71 20.17 -2.41
CA LEU A 375 -7.29 20.46 -1.03
C LEU A 375 -5.77 20.45 -0.87
N GLY A 376 -5.11 19.50 -1.54
CA GLY A 376 -3.65 19.38 -1.57
C GLY A 376 -2.97 20.59 -2.18
N VAL A 377 -3.45 21.08 -3.33
CA VAL A 377 -2.92 22.27 -3.99
C VAL A 377 -3.18 23.52 -3.14
N LEU A 378 -4.35 23.64 -2.51
CA LEU A 378 -4.65 24.73 -1.58
C LEU A 378 -3.67 24.73 -0.40
N LEU A 379 -3.45 23.58 0.24
CA LEU A 379 -2.46 23.42 1.30
C LEU A 379 -1.04 23.74 0.81
N GLY A 380 -0.70 23.27 -0.40
CA GLY A 380 0.58 23.47 -1.07
C GLY A 380 0.91 24.93 -1.34
N SER A 381 -0.12 25.74 -1.56
CA SER A 381 -0.02 27.15 -1.94
C SER A 381 0.12 28.11 -0.76
N ILE A 382 -0.02 27.64 0.48
CA ILE A 382 0.11 28.47 1.68
C ILE A 382 1.58 28.91 1.84
N PRO A 383 1.87 30.23 1.80
CA PRO A 383 3.23 30.73 1.96
C PRO A 383 3.66 30.68 3.43
N LEU A 384 4.81 30.06 3.72
CA LEU A 384 5.47 30.06 5.02
C LEU A 384 6.64 31.04 4.98
N PHE A 385 6.49 32.16 5.70
CA PHE A 385 7.55 33.16 5.83
C PHE A 385 8.51 32.74 6.95
N ILE A 386 9.71 32.31 6.57
CA ILE A 386 10.78 31.99 7.51
C ILE A 386 11.76 33.17 7.56
N PRO A 387 12.04 33.75 8.74
CA PRO A 387 13.03 34.81 8.87
C PRO A 387 14.39 34.39 8.30
N GLY A 388 14.94 35.20 7.38
CA GLY A 388 16.25 34.97 6.75
C GLY A 388 16.22 34.35 5.34
N PHE A 389 15.05 33.97 4.80
CA PHE A 389 14.91 33.48 3.43
C PHE A 389 14.45 34.59 2.47
N PRO A 390 14.94 34.62 1.21
CA PRO A 390 14.61 35.65 0.23
C PRO A 390 13.20 35.50 -0.39
N ALA A 391 12.59 34.32 -0.25
CA ALA A 391 11.25 34.02 -0.76
C ALA A 391 10.44 33.23 0.28
N ALA A 392 9.11 33.36 0.23
CA ALA A 392 8.22 32.57 1.08
C ALA A 392 8.30 31.09 0.69
N LEU A 393 8.57 30.23 1.67
CA LEU A 393 8.65 28.80 1.43
C LEU A 393 7.22 28.26 1.24
N LYS A 394 6.96 27.63 0.10
CA LYS A 394 5.70 26.93 -0.17
C LYS A 394 5.97 25.44 -0.19
N LEU A 395 4.99 24.64 0.25
CA LEU A 395 5.00 23.18 0.06
C LEU A 395 4.93 22.83 -1.45
N GLY A 396 4.37 23.74 -2.25
CA GLY A 396 4.32 23.64 -3.70
C GLY A 396 3.27 22.65 -4.20
N LEU A 397 3.21 22.52 -5.53
CA LEU A 397 2.25 21.67 -6.23
C LEU A 397 2.51 20.18 -6.02
N ALA A 398 3.72 19.78 -5.59
CA ALA A 398 4.02 18.40 -5.24
C ALA A 398 3.79 18.11 -3.74
N GLY A 399 4.28 18.96 -2.84
CA GLY A 399 4.29 18.69 -1.39
C GLY A 399 2.90 18.73 -0.75
N GLY A 400 2.07 19.70 -1.14
CA GLY A 400 0.71 19.83 -0.62
C GLY A 400 -0.18 18.62 -0.92
N PRO A 401 -0.31 18.20 -2.20
CA PRO A 401 -1.02 16.98 -2.57
C PRO A 401 -0.49 15.71 -1.91
N LEU A 402 0.83 15.59 -1.70
CA LEU A 402 1.40 14.44 -0.97
C LEU A 402 0.85 14.34 0.46
N ILE A 403 0.92 15.45 1.20
CA ILE A 403 0.50 15.48 2.61
C ILE A 403 -1.00 15.22 2.71
N MET A 404 -1.81 15.85 1.85
CA MET A 404 -3.25 15.61 1.83
C MET A 404 -3.57 14.17 1.46
N ALA A 405 -2.89 13.60 0.47
CA ALA A 405 -3.05 12.19 0.08
C ALA A 405 -2.71 11.23 1.23
N LEU A 406 -1.65 11.49 1.99
CA LEU A 406 -1.27 10.69 3.16
C LEU A 406 -2.34 10.74 4.26
N ILE A 407 -2.89 11.93 4.52
CA ILE A 407 -3.94 12.12 5.53
C ILE A 407 -5.23 11.42 5.10
N LEU A 408 -5.68 11.66 3.86
CA LEU A 408 -6.92 11.10 3.32
C LEU A 408 -6.83 9.58 3.17
N GLY A 409 -5.70 9.07 2.66
CA GLY A 409 -5.43 7.63 2.58
C GLY A 409 -5.40 6.96 3.96
N ARG A 410 -4.95 7.65 5.01
CA ARG A 410 -5.06 7.14 6.40
C ARG A 410 -6.51 7.10 6.90
N ILE A 411 -7.31 8.12 6.58
CA ILE A 411 -8.74 8.15 6.95
C ILE A 411 -9.51 7.03 6.22
N GLY A 412 -9.11 6.72 4.99
CA GLY A 412 -9.64 5.62 4.17
C GLY A 412 -11.00 5.91 3.56
N SER A 413 -11.96 6.40 4.35
CA SER A 413 -13.28 6.79 3.82
C SER A 413 -13.94 7.88 4.63
N ILE A 414 -14.60 8.83 3.96
CA ILE A 414 -15.47 9.84 4.59
C ILE A 414 -16.85 9.73 3.95
N GLY A 415 -17.82 9.18 4.69
CA GLY A 415 -19.15 8.91 4.15
C GLY A 415 -19.10 7.91 3.00
N LYS A 416 -19.53 8.32 1.80
CA LYS A 416 -19.51 7.50 0.57
C LYS A 416 -18.26 7.71 -0.29
N LEU A 417 -17.34 8.56 0.16
CA LEU A 417 -16.09 8.85 -0.55
C LEU A 417 -15.00 7.94 0.01
N TYR A 418 -14.40 7.12 -0.86
CA TYR A 418 -13.24 6.30 -0.51
C TYR A 418 -11.98 6.95 -1.07
N TRP A 419 -10.98 7.07 -0.22
CA TRP A 419 -9.73 7.78 -0.49
C TRP A 419 -8.62 6.84 -0.88
#